data_AF-A0AAN8XIM1-F1
#
_entry.id   AF-A0AAN8XIM1-F1
#
_cell.length_a   1.000
_cell.length_b   1.000
_cell.length_c   1.000
_cell.angle_alpha   90.00
_cell.angle_beta   90.00
_cell.angle_gamma   90.00
#
_symmetry.space_group_name_H-M   'P 1'
#
loop_
_entity.id
_entity.type
_entity.pdbx_description
1 polymer ?
#
loop_
_entity_poly.entity_id
_entity_poly.type
_entity_poly.pdbx_seq_one_letter_code
_entity_poly.pdbx_strand_id
1 'polypeptide(L)'
;MYSVMEYASLAWSSNFTKRHYQNLQTIQNKATKIIPAFAVQNKAPKIIPDFTECSEGRFIHDGLCISQCPDKYYEWNSKAQGTTGSPRCQPCHYSCFKCSGPQDNECTKCRGDATLYKSSK
;
A
#
# COMPACT_ATOMS: atom_id res chain seq x y z
N MET A 1 -25.35 61.56 -60.00
CA MET A 1 -26.71 61.65 -59.44
C MET A 1 -26.64 61.12 -58.02
N TYR A 2 -26.75 62.05 -57.04
CA TYR A 2 -27.37 61.97 -55.70
C TYR A 2 -27.22 60.69 -54.86
N SER A 3 -27.07 60.70 -53.54
CA SER A 3 -26.63 61.66 -52.53
C SER A 3 -26.67 60.87 -51.20
N VAL A 4 -25.79 61.27 -50.31
CA VAL A 4 -25.62 60.99 -48.87
C VAL A 4 -26.86 61.09 -47.95
N MET A 5 -26.70 60.56 -46.71
CA MET A 5 -27.13 61.05 -45.35
C MET A 5 -27.89 59.98 -44.52
N GLU A 6 -27.29 59.40 -43.46
CA GLU A 6 -27.34 59.78 -42.00
C GLU A 6 -28.64 59.33 -41.29
N TYR A 7 -28.66 58.70 -40.11
CA TYR A 7 -28.27 59.12 -38.74
C TYR A 7 -27.91 57.87 -37.89
N ALA A 8 -26.74 57.73 -37.27
CA ALA A 8 -26.26 58.32 -36.01
C ALA A 8 -26.96 57.79 -34.72
N SER A 9 -26.10 57.42 -33.75
CA SER A 9 -26.34 57.43 -32.28
C SER A 9 -27.04 56.17 -31.72
N LEU A 10 -26.59 55.44 -30.69
CA LEU A 10 -25.90 55.82 -29.46
C LEU A 10 -25.09 54.64 -28.89
N ALA A 11 -23.93 54.98 -28.32
CA ALA A 11 -23.08 54.11 -27.53
C ALA A 11 -23.63 53.87 -26.11
N TRP A 12 -23.14 52.80 -25.49
CA TRP A 12 -22.90 52.63 -24.04
C TRP A 12 -24.08 52.87 -23.08
N SER A 13 -24.58 51.79 -22.46
CA SER A 13 -24.39 51.53 -21.02
C SER A 13 -25.37 50.48 -20.50
N SER A 14 -24.83 49.35 -20.04
CA SER A 14 -25.35 48.70 -18.83
C SER A 14 -24.31 47.70 -18.36
N ASN A 15 -23.48 48.19 -17.44
CA ASN A 15 -22.47 47.48 -16.66
C ASN A 15 -23.07 46.41 -15.70
N PHE A 16 -24.16 45.72 -16.09
CA PHE A 16 -24.86 44.80 -15.19
C PHE A 16 -24.57 43.31 -15.44
N THR A 17 -24.06 42.94 -16.62
CA THR A 17 -23.75 41.53 -16.97
C THR A 17 -22.27 41.15 -16.90
N LYS A 18 -21.35 42.08 -16.59
CA LYS A 18 -19.93 41.74 -16.35
C LYS A 18 -19.58 41.46 -14.88
N ARG A 19 -20.45 41.77 -13.93
CA ARG A 19 -20.16 41.59 -12.49
C ARG A 19 -20.48 40.20 -11.94
N HIS A 20 -21.34 39.43 -12.61
CA HIS A 20 -21.63 38.06 -12.20
C HIS A 20 -20.63 37.01 -12.71
N TYR A 21 -19.85 37.30 -13.77
CA TYR A 21 -18.88 36.33 -14.29
C TYR A 21 -17.52 36.38 -13.56
N GLN A 22 -17.13 37.53 -13.00
CA GLN A 22 -15.84 37.66 -12.30
C GLN A 22 -15.84 37.12 -10.85
N ASN A 23 -17.01 36.76 -10.29
CA ASN A 23 -17.11 36.21 -8.94
C ASN A 23 -17.00 34.67 -8.86
N LEU A 24 -17.01 33.95 -9.98
CA LEU A 24 -16.74 32.50 -9.99
C LEU A 24 -15.24 32.19 -9.99
N GLN A 25 -14.42 33.06 -10.58
CA GLN A 25 -12.97 32.87 -10.68
C GLN A 25 -12.23 33.16 -9.36
N THR A 26 -12.80 33.96 -8.46
CA THR A 26 -12.19 34.27 -7.15
C THR A 26 -12.43 33.19 -6.09
N ILE A 27 -13.45 32.34 -6.24
CA ILE A 27 -13.71 31.22 -5.31
C ILE A 27 -12.81 30.01 -5.63
N GLN A 28 -12.56 29.74 -6.91
CA GLN A 28 -11.71 28.63 -7.36
C GLN A 28 -10.21 28.85 -7.04
N ASN A 29 -9.74 30.11 -7.01
CA ASN A 29 -8.32 30.43 -6.82
C ASN A 29 -7.88 30.61 -5.35
N LYS A 30 -8.80 30.47 -4.39
CA LYS A 30 -8.47 30.53 -2.95
C LYS A 30 -8.20 29.16 -2.34
N ALA A 31 -8.60 28.08 -3.02
CA ALA A 31 -8.38 26.70 -2.57
C ALA A 31 -7.01 26.11 -2.98
N THR A 32 -6.22 26.83 -3.79
CA THR A 32 -4.98 26.30 -4.39
C THR A 32 -3.69 26.86 -3.79
N LYS A 33 -3.75 27.59 -2.65
CA LYS A 33 -2.56 28.28 -2.11
C LYS A 33 -2.14 27.89 -0.68
N ILE A 34 -2.54 26.73 -0.15
CA ILE A 34 -2.01 26.22 1.13
C ILE A 34 -1.91 24.69 1.13
N ILE A 35 -1.04 24.12 0.29
CA ILE A 35 -0.44 22.82 0.61
C ILE A 35 1.04 22.94 0.24
N PRO A 36 1.97 22.97 1.22
CA PRO A 36 3.39 22.88 0.91
C PRO A 36 3.64 21.57 0.17
N ALA A 37 4.39 21.67 -0.93
CA ALA A 37 4.82 20.54 -1.74
C ALA A 37 5.75 19.62 -0.93
N PHE A 38 5.19 18.85 0.00
CA PHE A 38 5.81 17.64 0.48
C PHE A 38 5.51 16.58 -0.57
N ALA A 39 6.57 16.04 -1.19
CA ALA A 39 6.50 14.96 -2.15
C ALA A 39 5.66 13.81 -1.58
N VAL A 40 4.39 13.76 -1.98
CA VAL A 40 3.54 12.59 -1.76
C VAL A 40 4.15 11.50 -2.63
N GLN A 41 4.87 10.58 -1.99
CA GLN A 41 5.28 9.34 -2.61
C GLN A 41 4.00 8.69 -3.15
N ASN A 42 3.81 8.75 -4.46
CA ASN A 42 2.69 8.18 -5.19
C ASN A 42 2.70 6.64 -5.05
N LYS A 43 2.35 6.13 -3.88
CA LYS A 43 1.92 4.75 -3.73
C LYS A 43 0.40 4.82 -3.79
N ALA A 44 -0.17 4.32 -4.90
CA ALA A 44 -1.61 4.20 -5.04
C ALA A 44 -2.20 3.58 -3.75
N PRO A 45 -3.33 4.09 -3.22
CA PRO A 45 -4.00 3.43 -2.12
C PRO A 45 -4.40 2.03 -2.61
N LYS A 46 -3.72 0.98 -2.12
CA LYS A 46 -4.12 -0.41 -2.31
C LYS A 46 -5.48 -0.58 -1.62
N ILE A 47 -6.59 -0.32 -2.32
CA ILE A 47 -7.98 -0.60 -1.87
C ILE A 47 -8.37 -2.05 -2.23
N ILE A 48 -7.37 -2.90 -2.38
CA ILE A 48 -7.49 -4.35 -2.40
C ILE A 48 -6.72 -4.78 -1.15
N PRO A 49 -7.32 -5.51 -0.19
CA PRO A 49 -6.53 -6.07 0.89
C PRO A 49 -5.50 -6.99 0.24
N ASP A 50 -4.28 -6.50 0.15
CA ASP A 50 -3.15 -7.24 -0.40
C ASP A 50 -2.83 -8.32 0.63
N PHE A 51 -3.55 -9.43 0.52
CA PHE A 51 -3.34 -10.61 1.35
C PHE A 51 -1.90 -11.16 1.20
N THR A 52 -1.21 -10.66 0.18
CA THR A 52 0.15 -10.96 -0.21
C THR A 52 1.22 -10.31 0.66
N GLU A 53 0.94 -9.36 1.56
CA GLU A 53 1.97 -8.69 2.36
C GLU A 53 1.51 -8.48 3.82
N CYS A 54 2.08 -9.25 4.75
CA CYS A 54 1.86 -9.03 6.18
C CYS A 54 2.72 -7.87 6.69
N SER A 55 2.26 -7.18 7.74
CA SER A 55 3.09 -6.21 8.47
C SER A 55 4.41 -6.84 8.93
N GLU A 56 5.42 -6.01 9.16
CA GLU A 56 6.73 -6.46 9.62
C GLU A 56 6.61 -7.33 10.88
N GLY A 57 7.34 -8.46 10.90
CA GLY A 57 7.29 -9.43 12.00
C GLY A 57 6.06 -10.36 12.01
N ARG A 58 5.26 -10.39 10.94
CA ARG A 58 4.17 -11.37 10.77
C ARG A 58 4.43 -12.31 9.59
N PHE A 59 3.83 -13.48 9.65
CA PHE A 59 3.98 -14.56 8.68
C PHE A 59 2.62 -14.96 8.11
N ILE A 60 2.60 -15.26 6.82
CA ILE A 60 1.42 -15.82 6.15
C ILE A 60 1.28 -17.31 6.50
N HIS A 61 0.11 -17.70 6.99
CA HIS A 61 -0.29 -19.09 7.22
C HIS A 61 -1.79 -19.23 6.94
N ASP A 62 -2.18 -20.19 6.09
CA ASP A 62 -3.59 -20.47 5.73
C ASP A 62 -4.40 -19.25 5.29
N GLY A 63 -3.76 -18.32 4.58
CA GLY A 63 -4.46 -17.11 4.17
C GLY A 63 -4.72 -16.15 5.35
N LEU A 64 -3.92 -16.21 6.43
CA LEU A 64 -3.94 -15.25 7.54
C LEU A 64 -2.53 -14.77 7.90
N CYS A 65 -2.43 -13.55 8.41
CA CYS A 65 -1.19 -12.99 8.95
C CYS A 65 -1.10 -13.23 10.46
N ILE A 66 -0.22 -14.13 10.88
CA ILE A 66 -0.01 -14.49 12.29
C ILE A 66 1.37 -14.04 12.77
N SER A 67 1.52 -13.76 14.06
CA SER A 67 2.79 -13.32 14.67
C SER A 67 3.73 -14.48 14.99
N GLN A 68 3.21 -15.69 15.11
CA GLN A 68 3.98 -16.90 15.42
C GLN A 68 3.40 -18.06 14.63
N CYS A 69 4.26 -18.85 14.00
CA CYS A 69 3.82 -20.04 13.29
C CYS A 69 3.38 -21.14 14.28
N PRO A 70 2.33 -21.91 13.94
CA PRO A 70 1.91 -23.03 14.77
C PRO A 70 2.97 -24.15 14.77
N ASP A 71 2.80 -25.10 15.71
CA ASP A 71 3.62 -26.32 15.74
C ASP A 71 3.64 -27.01 14.37
N LYS A 72 4.76 -27.66 14.06
CA LYS A 72 5.07 -28.27 12.75
C LYS A 72 5.36 -27.27 11.62
N TYR A 73 5.37 -25.97 11.89
CA TYR A 73 5.80 -24.95 10.94
C TYR A 73 6.93 -24.09 11.52
N TYR A 74 7.81 -23.60 10.65
CA TYR A 74 8.85 -22.65 10.99
C TYR A 74 8.69 -21.33 10.22
N GLU A 75 9.30 -20.29 10.78
CA GLU A 75 9.28 -18.93 10.26
C GLU A 75 10.21 -18.80 9.05
N TRP A 76 9.65 -18.75 7.84
CA TRP A 76 10.42 -18.52 6.62
C TRP A 76 10.47 -17.03 6.30
N ASN A 77 11.62 -16.42 6.54
CA ASN A 77 11.89 -15.04 6.15
C ASN A 77 12.44 -15.00 4.72
N SER A 78 11.55 -14.77 3.76
CA SER A 78 11.88 -14.67 2.33
C SER A 78 12.96 -13.63 2.03
N LYS A 79 13.00 -12.51 2.77
CA LYS A 79 14.00 -11.44 2.64
C LYS A 79 15.38 -11.90 3.14
N ALA A 80 15.44 -12.60 4.26
CA ALA A 80 16.69 -13.17 4.78
C ALA A 80 17.26 -14.24 3.85
N GLN A 81 16.40 -14.94 3.13
CA GLN A 81 16.75 -16.00 2.18
C GLN A 81 17.07 -15.44 0.77
N GLY A 82 17.03 -14.12 0.57
CA GLY A 82 17.28 -13.48 -0.73
C GLY A 82 16.23 -13.79 -1.80
N THR A 83 15.05 -14.29 -1.39
CA THR A 83 13.96 -14.66 -2.30
C THR A 83 12.91 -13.55 -2.38
N THR A 84 12.36 -13.33 -3.57
CA THR A 84 11.26 -12.40 -3.77
C THR A 84 9.98 -13.05 -3.26
N GLY A 85 9.48 -12.58 -2.11
CA GLY A 85 8.24 -13.09 -1.53
C GLY A 85 8.01 -12.59 -0.12
N SER A 86 6.82 -12.87 0.41
CA SER A 86 6.43 -12.47 1.76
C SER A 86 6.86 -13.50 2.79
N PRO A 87 7.14 -13.08 4.04
CA PRO A 87 7.39 -14.00 5.14
C PRO A 87 6.19 -14.93 5.35
N ARG A 88 6.45 -16.22 5.51
CA ARG A 88 5.40 -17.25 5.60
C ARG A 88 5.80 -18.38 6.53
N CYS A 89 4.82 -19.11 7.03
CA CYS A 89 5.05 -20.33 7.76
C CYS A 89 5.31 -21.47 6.76
N GLN A 90 6.44 -22.15 6.88
CA GLN A 90 6.78 -23.32 6.06
C GLN A 90 6.74 -24.58 6.91
N PRO A 91 6.32 -25.73 6.35
CA PRO A 91 6.25 -26.96 7.11
C PRO A 91 7.66 -27.44 7.51
N CYS A 92 7.78 -27.95 8.72
CA CYS A 92 8.98 -28.64 9.20
C CYS A 92 9.20 -29.96 8.45
N HIS A 93 10.41 -30.51 8.58
CA HIS A 93 10.64 -31.92 8.25
C HIS A 93 9.65 -32.82 9.01
N TYR A 94 9.16 -33.89 8.37
CA TYR A 94 8.05 -34.71 8.88
C TYR A 94 8.33 -35.40 10.22
N SER A 95 9.62 -35.62 10.53
CA SER A 95 10.10 -36.20 11.80
C SER A 95 9.99 -35.22 12.99
N CYS A 96 9.81 -33.93 12.73
CA CYS A 96 9.84 -32.87 13.74
C CYS A 96 8.45 -32.43 14.20
N PHE A 97 8.37 -32.05 15.48
CA PHE A 97 7.19 -31.39 16.05
C PHE A 97 7.37 -29.86 16.09
N LYS A 98 8.56 -29.38 16.44
CA LYS A 98 9.00 -28.00 16.22
C LYS A 98 10.38 -27.99 15.55
N CYS A 99 10.61 -27.04 14.66
CA CYS A 99 11.87 -26.87 13.96
C CYS A 99 12.21 -25.38 13.82
N SER A 100 13.48 -25.06 13.61
CA SER A 100 13.96 -23.73 13.22
C SER A 100 14.18 -23.60 11.72
N GLY A 101 14.06 -24.69 10.97
CA GLY A 101 14.31 -24.73 9.54
C GLY A 101 13.82 -26.03 8.90
N PRO A 102 14.03 -26.19 7.58
CA PRO A 102 13.49 -27.31 6.81
C PRO A 102 14.18 -28.66 7.08
N GLN A 103 15.39 -28.66 7.64
CA GLN A 103 16.16 -29.90 7.80
C GLN A 103 15.78 -30.69 9.06
N ASP A 104 16.06 -31.99 9.04
CA ASP A 104 15.82 -32.91 10.15
C ASP A 104 16.72 -32.64 11.37
N ASN A 105 17.92 -32.09 11.13
CA ASN A 105 18.86 -31.64 12.17
C ASN A 105 18.50 -30.28 12.80
N GLU A 106 17.59 -29.51 12.20
CA GLU A 106 17.09 -28.22 12.69
C GLU A 106 15.86 -28.38 13.61
N CYS A 107 15.67 -29.59 14.14
CA CYS A 107 14.60 -29.92 15.05
C CYS A 107 14.83 -29.30 16.43
N THR A 108 13.87 -28.51 16.93
CA THR A 108 13.89 -27.96 18.29
C THR A 108 13.06 -28.81 19.25
N LYS A 109 12.07 -29.55 18.73
CA LYS A 109 11.27 -30.51 19.50
C LYS A 109 10.84 -31.67 18.61
N CYS A 110 11.09 -32.89 19.09
CA CYS A 110 10.60 -34.12 18.47
C CYS A 110 9.15 -34.41 18.88
N ARG A 111 8.50 -35.34 18.16
CA ARG A 111 7.20 -35.89 18.60
C ARG A 111 7.37 -36.64 19.93
N GLY A 112 6.27 -36.86 20.66
CA GLY A 112 6.31 -37.41 22.02
C GLY A 112 6.92 -38.82 22.14
N ASP A 113 7.02 -39.53 21.02
CA ASP A 113 7.62 -40.84 20.85
C ASP A 113 9.09 -40.80 20.39
N ALA A 114 9.65 -39.61 20.14
CA ALA A 114 10.98 -39.45 19.58
C ALA A 114 11.89 -38.59 20.49
N THR A 115 13.13 -39.04 20.66
CA THR A 115 14.14 -38.37 21.49
C THR A 115 15.05 -37.51 20.61
N LEU A 116 15.18 -36.23 20.94
CA LEU A 116 16.08 -35.32 20.23
C LEU A 116 17.54 -35.63 20.59
N TYR A 117 18.27 -36.31 19.71
CA TYR A 117 19.71 -36.51 19.89
C TYR A 117 20.48 -35.30 19.36
N LYS A 118 20.84 -34.38 20.26
CA LYS A 118 21.84 -33.35 19.94
C LYS A 118 23.23 -33.96 20.12
N SER A 119 23.90 -34.26 19.01
CA SER A 119 25.33 -34.58 19.03
C SER A 119 26.09 -33.30 19.38
N SER A 120 26.28 -33.05 20.68
CA SER A 120 27.21 -32.01 21.13
C SER A 120 28.60 -32.41 20.67
N LYS A 121 29.14 -31.70 19.68
CA LYS A 121 30.57 -31.74 19.35
C LYS A 121 31.35 -30.92 20.37
#